data_AF-A0A2H1WRT1-F1
#
_entry.id   AF-A0A2H1WRT1-F1
#
_cell.length_a   1.000
_cell.length_b   1.000
_cell.length_c   1.000
_cell.angle_alpha   90.00
_cell.angle_beta   90.00
_cell.angle_gamma   90.00
#
_symmetry.space_group_name_H-M   'P 1'
#
loop_
_entity.id
_entity.type
_entity.pdbx_description
1 polymer ?
#
loop_
_entity_poly.entity_id
_entity_poly.type
_entity_poly.pdbx_seq_one_letter_code
_entity_poly.pdbx_strand_id
1 'polypeptide(L)'
;MDGKVKYYEGCGQEGPIRCIFLCEFHPTAGPKITCQVPENYISKDIFDTVSHYIIPKVQLQRCTLTVTLLGSKILGFPVRIDNKKYARNAYYFNLCFVCDAWARTVHLEPLVKKLTEYLLSMELETEWLSKQSISGEAKALGGLMRQVMQDINSRRMCTLTGEYLLEITF
;
A
#
# COMPACT_ATOMS: atom_id res chain seq x y z
N MET A 1 37.81 4.29 4.54
CA MET A 1 36.97 5.51 4.56
C MET A 1 35.88 5.30 3.52
N ASP A 2 34.76 4.71 3.91
CA ASP A 2 33.62 4.50 3.00
C ASP A 2 32.85 5.82 2.87
N GLY A 3 33.02 6.48 1.74
CA GLY A 3 32.24 7.66 1.39
C GLY A 3 30.79 7.28 1.19
N LYS A 4 29.97 7.39 2.24
CA LYS A 4 28.51 7.26 2.13
C LYS A 4 28.01 8.26 1.09
N VAL A 5 27.59 7.77 -0.07
CA VAL A 5 26.90 8.54 -1.09
C VAL A 5 25.70 9.21 -0.41
N LYS A 6 25.68 10.55 -0.41
CA LYS A 6 24.58 11.33 0.15
C LYS A 6 23.52 11.51 -0.93
N TYR A 7 22.39 10.83 -0.78
CA TYR A 7 21.23 11.03 -1.64
C TYR A 7 20.37 12.18 -1.11
N TYR A 8 19.79 12.95 -2.03
CA TYR A 8 18.90 14.08 -1.74
C TYR A 8 17.58 13.90 -2.49
N GLU A 9 16.51 14.50 -1.96
CA GLU A 9 15.21 14.48 -2.63
C GLU A 9 15.30 15.12 -4.02
N GLY A 10 14.79 14.41 -5.03
CA GLY A 10 14.89 14.83 -6.42
C GLY A 10 16.20 14.45 -7.12
N CYS A 11 17.09 13.64 -6.52
CA CYS A 11 18.32 13.17 -7.18
C CYS A 11 18.09 12.25 -8.39
N GLY A 12 16.84 11.89 -8.69
CA GLY A 12 16.46 11.04 -9.82
C GLY A 12 16.77 9.55 -9.64
N GLN A 13 17.43 9.17 -8.55
CA GLN A 13 17.81 7.79 -8.26
C GLN A 13 16.63 6.98 -7.72
N GLU A 14 16.58 5.71 -8.10
CA GLU A 14 15.63 4.75 -7.56
C GLU A 14 16.16 4.14 -6.26
N GLY A 15 15.24 3.78 -5.38
CA GLY A 15 15.54 3.08 -4.13
C GLY A 15 14.62 1.88 -3.95
N PRO A 16 14.95 0.98 -3.01
CA PRO A 16 14.10 -0.16 -2.71
C PRO A 16 12.82 0.29 -1.99
N ILE A 17 11.78 -0.52 -2.11
CA ILE A 17 10.62 -0.46 -1.20
C ILE A 17 11.11 -0.90 0.18
N ARG A 18 10.90 -0.06 1.18
CA ARG A 18 11.25 -0.30 2.59
C ARG A 18 10.11 -0.94 3.38
N CYS A 19 8.87 -0.63 3.01
CA CYS A 19 7.68 -1.23 3.59
C CYS A 19 6.52 -1.21 2.59
N ILE A 20 5.65 -2.21 2.67
CA ILE A 20 4.32 -2.19 2.09
C ILE A 20 3.33 -2.25 3.25
N PHE A 21 2.33 -1.37 3.28
CA PHE A 21 1.25 -1.45 4.25
C PHE A 21 -0.13 -1.29 3.60
N LEU A 22 -1.10 -2.00 4.16
CA LEU A 22 -2.53 -1.82 3.87
C LEU A 22 -3.15 -1.08 5.06
N CYS A 23 -3.92 -0.05 4.76
CA CYS A 23 -4.73 0.64 5.75
C CYS A 23 -6.19 0.71 5.34
N GLU A 24 -7.07 0.77 6.34
CA GLU A 24 -8.52 0.81 6.18
C GLU A 24 -9.13 1.92 7.04
N PHE A 25 -10.34 2.35 6.68
CA PHE A 25 -11.11 3.30 7.49
C PHE A 25 -12.22 2.59 8.26
N HIS A 26 -11.96 2.27 9.53
CA HIS A 26 -12.95 1.66 10.41
C HIS A 26 -14.06 2.66 10.78
N PRO A 27 -15.34 2.26 10.82
CA PRO A 27 -16.47 3.14 11.15
C PRO A 27 -16.34 3.90 12.46
N THR A 28 -15.84 3.22 13.51
CA THR A 28 -15.72 3.77 14.87
C THR A 28 -14.29 4.18 15.23
N ALA A 29 -13.32 3.28 15.03
CA ALA A 29 -11.91 3.51 15.34
C ALA A 29 -11.17 4.46 14.37
N GLY A 30 -11.76 4.76 13.20
CA GLY A 30 -11.13 5.61 12.20
C GLY A 30 -10.04 4.88 11.39
N PRO A 31 -9.04 5.61 10.86
CA PRO A 31 -8.01 5.02 10.01
C PRO A 31 -7.13 4.06 10.83
N LYS A 32 -6.83 2.88 10.28
CA LYS A 32 -5.92 1.90 10.90
C LYS A 32 -5.08 1.19 9.86
N ILE A 33 -3.82 0.87 10.19
CA ILE A 33 -3.03 -0.11 9.44
C ILE A 33 -3.55 -1.51 9.82
N THR A 34 -3.94 -2.29 8.82
CA THR A 34 -4.40 -3.68 9.02
C THR A 34 -3.31 -4.70 8.77
N CYS A 35 -2.37 -4.37 7.88
CA CYS A 35 -1.21 -5.21 7.61
C CYS A 35 -0.03 -4.33 7.17
N GLN A 36 1.18 -4.64 7.63
CA GLN A 36 2.40 -4.01 7.13
C GLN A 36 3.55 -5.03 7.09
N VAL A 37 4.37 -4.91 6.06
CA VAL A 37 5.55 -5.75 5.83
C VAL A 37 6.75 -4.84 5.52
N PRO A 38 7.81 -4.84 6.34
CA PRO A 38 7.94 -5.58 7.60
C PRO A 38 6.97 -5.06 8.68
N GLU A 39 6.71 -5.89 9.69
CA GLU A 39 5.84 -5.53 10.80
C GLU A 39 6.39 -4.35 11.58
N ASN A 40 5.51 -3.47 12.08
CA ASN A 40 5.84 -2.30 12.89
C ASN A 40 6.85 -1.31 12.25
N TYR A 41 6.96 -1.28 10.92
CA TYR A 41 7.81 -0.33 10.21
C TYR A 41 7.28 1.12 10.35
N ILE A 42 5.99 1.31 10.10
CA ILE A 42 5.31 2.58 10.36
C ILE A 42 4.70 2.50 11.75
N SER A 43 5.17 3.36 12.66
CA SER A 43 4.59 3.48 14.00
C SER A 43 3.20 4.12 13.92
N LYS A 44 2.39 3.88 14.96
CA LYS A 44 1.06 4.47 15.06
C LYS A 44 1.10 6.01 14.99
N ASP A 45 2.04 6.65 15.68
CA ASP A 45 2.17 8.11 15.69
C ASP A 45 2.49 8.69 14.29
N ILE A 46 3.36 8.00 13.54
CA ILE A 46 3.66 8.37 12.15
C ILE A 46 2.40 8.18 11.30
N PHE A 47 1.74 7.04 11.43
CA PHE A 47 0.52 6.74 10.68
C PHE A 47 -0.59 7.76 10.97
N ASP A 48 -0.84 8.11 12.22
CA ASP A 48 -1.87 9.08 12.61
C ASP A 48 -1.61 10.45 11.96
N THR A 49 -0.34 10.84 11.83
CA THR A 49 0.09 12.06 11.14
C THR A 49 -0.22 12.00 9.64
N VAL A 50 0.03 10.88 8.97
CA VAL A 50 -0.16 10.73 7.51
C VAL A 50 -1.57 10.28 7.12
N SER A 51 -2.34 9.69 8.04
CA SER A 51 -3.61 9.00 7.76
C SER A 51 -4.65 9.89 7.08
N HIS A 52 -4.68 11.18 7.44
CA HIS A 52 -5.54 12.21 6.87
C HIS A 52 -5.30 12.46 5.37
N TYR A 53 -4.07 12.19 4.90
CA TYR A 53 -3.68 12.35 3.49
C TYR A 53 -3.82 11.04 2.71
N ILE A 54 -3.74 9.90 3.40
CA ILE A 54 -3.72 8.56 2.81
C ILE A 54 -5.14 8.00 2.62
N ILE A 55 -6.13 8.43 3.40
CA ILE A 55 -7.54 8.06 3.20
C ILE A 55 -8.30 9.31 2.75
N PRO A 56 -8.37 9.58 1.44
CA PRO A 56 -8.85 10.87 1.01
C PRO A 56 -10.35 11.00 1.18
N LYS A 57 -10.78 12.22 1.45
CA LYS A 57 -12.16 12.64 1.21
C LYS A 57 -12.48 12.42 -0.28
N VAL A 58 -13.75 12.13 -0.56
CA VAL A 58 -14.35 11.58 -1.81
C VAL A 58 -13.76 12.08 -3.16
N GLN A 59 -13.09 13.22 -3.19
CA GLN A 59 -12.56 13.89 -4.38
C GLN A 59 -11.20 13.36 -4.91
N LEU A 60 -10.48 12.48 -4.19
CA LEU A 60 -9.15 11.99 -4.59
C LEU A 60 -9.09 10.45 -4.78
N GLN A 61 -10.21 9.85 -5.17
CA GLN A 61 -10.31 8.40 -5.34
C GLN A 61 -9.77 7.95 -6.69
N ARG A 62 -9.13 6.77 -6.72
CA ARG A 62 -8.50 6.18 -7.92
C ARG A 62 -7.40 7.05 -8.57
N CYS A 63 -6.79 7.94 -7.79
CA CYS A 63 -5.59 8.66 -8.17
C CYS A 63 -4.42 8.16 -7.33
N THR A 64 -3.25 8.01 -7.94
CA THR A 64 -2.02 7.72 -7.20
C THR A 64 -1.68 8.91 -6.31
N LEU A 65 -1.41 8.66 -5.04
CA LEU A 65 -1.05 9.67 -4.04
C LEU A 65 0.39 9.47 -3.61
N THR A 66 1.16 10.56 -3.60
CA THR A 66 2.51 10.57 -3.04
C THR A 66 2.57 11.55 -1.88
N VAL A 67 2.99 11.08 -0.71
CA VAL A 67 3.19 11.88 0.50
C VAL A 67 4.63 11.71 0.95
N THR A 68 5.41 12.80 1.00
CA THR A 68 6.74 12.80 1.62
C THR A 68 6.63 13.35 3.04
N LEU A 69 7.02 12.56 4.04
CA LEU A 69 7.03 12.96 5.45
C LEU A 69 8.11 12.20 6.23
N LEU A 70 8.77 12.86 7.19
CA LEU A 70 9.74 12.25 8.12
C LEU A 70 10.83 11.42 7.44
N GLY A 71 11.36 11.89 6.30
CA GLY A 71 12.40 11.19 5.55
C GLY A 71 11.92 9.96 4.79
N SER A 72 10.61 9.71 4.76
CA SER A 72 9.96 8.66 3.97
C SER A 72 9.09 9.24 2.87
N LYS A 73 8.98 8.52 1.76
CA LYS A 73 8.06 8.80 0.67
C LYS A 73 7.06 7.66 0.57
N ILE A 74 5.78 7.97 0.76
CA ILE A 74 4.67 7.03 0.76
C ILE A 74 3.91 7.20 -0.53
N LEU A 75 3.82 6.12 -1.30
CA LEU A 75 3.08 6.02 -2.55
C LEU A 75 1.86 5.13 -2.33
N GLY A 76 0.65 5.66 -2.48
CA GLY A 76 -0.59 4.91 -2.26
C GLY A 76 -1.58 5.02 -3.42
N PHE A 77 -2.54 4.11 -3.45
CA PHE A 77 -3.67 4.13 -4.37
C PHE A 77 -4.98 3.86 -3.60
N PRO A 78 -5.68 4.90 -3.12
CA PRO A 78 -6.87 4.73 -2.29
C PRO A 78 -8.08 4.26 -3.11
N VAL A 79 -8.81 3.29 -2.55
CA VAL A 79 -10.01 2.71 -3.14
C VAL A 79 -11.20 2.82 -2.18
N ARG A 80 -12.36 3.12 -2.77
CA ARG A 80 -13.67 3.06 -2.13
C ARG A 80 -14.55 2.07 -2.88
N ILE A 81 -15.25 1.24 -2.13
CA ILE A 81 -16.29 0.34 -2.64
C ILE A 81 -17.61 0.78 -2.02
N ASP A 82 -18.55 1.26 -2.84
CA ASP A 82 -19.90 1.58 -2.40
C ASP A 82 -20.78 0.32 -2.40
N ASN A 83 -21.20 -0.12 -1.22
CA ASN A 83 -22.11 -1.25 -1.08
C ASN A 83 -22.79 -1.20 0.30
N LYS A 84 -24.11 -1.42 0.32
CA LYS A 84 -24.94 -1.42 1.54
C LYS A 84 -24.54 -2.48 2.57
N LYS A 85 -23.81 -3.53 2.14
CA LYS A 85 -23.28 -4.56 3.04
C LYS A 85 -22.22 -4.02 4.02
N TYR A 86 -21.53 -2.95 3.65
CA TYR A 86 -20.49 -2.34 4.49
C TYR A 86 -21.09 -1.30 5.43
N ALA A 87 -20.48 -1.15 6.60
CA ALA A 87 -20.86 -0.09 7.54
C ALA A 87 -20.69 1.30 6.88
N ARG A 88 -21.70 2.16 7.03
CA ARG A 88 -21.84 3.45 6.30
C ARG A 88 -21.95 3.30 4.77
N ASN A 89 -22.39 2.15 4.28
CA ASN A 89 -22.59 1.83 2.87
C ASN A 89 -21.32 1.91 2.00
N ALA A 90 -20.13 1.91 2.61
CA ALA A 90 -18.87 2.01 1.88
C ALA A 90 -17.71 1.36 2.63
N TYR A 91 -16.83 0.68 1.90
CA TYR A 91 -15.55 0.15 2.39
C TYR A 91 -14.38 0.94 1.77
N TYR A 92 -13.42 1.31 2.60
CA TYR A 92 -12.28 2.13 2.22
C TYR A 92 -10.99 1.41 2.60
N PHE A 93 -10.11 1.25 1.61
CA PHE A 93 -8.77 0.74 1.84
C PHE A 93 -7.76 1.47 0.97
N ASN A 94 -6.51 1.51 1.40
CA ASN A 94 -5.39 2.02 0.62
C ASN A 94 -4.16 1.14 0.85
N LEU A 95 -3.60 0.67 -0.26
CA LEU A 95 -2.33 -0.04 -0.30
C LEU A 95 -1.20 0.96 -0.60
N CYS A 96 -0.19 0.98 0.25
CA CYS A 96 0.89 1.96 0.21
C CYS A 96 2.27 1.28 0.17
N PHE A 97 3.14 1.80 -0.70
CA PHE A 97 4.57 1.52 -0.73
C PHE A 97 5.33 2.64 -0.05
N VAL A 98 6.26 2.29 0.83
CA VAL A 98 7.13 3.24 1.53
C VAL A 98 8.54 3.10 0.98
N CYS A 99 9.09 4.22 0.53
CA CYS A 99 10.47 4.34 0.04
C CYS A 99 11.20 5.42 0.85
N ASP A 100 12.51 5.51 0.68
CA ASP A 100 13.28 6.64 1.21
C ASP A 100 12.83 7.95 0.53
N ALA A 101 12.83 9.08 1.25
CA ALA A 101 12.41 10.37 0.71
C ALA A 101 13.17 10.79 -0.56
N TRP A 102 14.43 10.38 -0.69
CA TRP A 102 15.25 10.69 -1.86
C TRP A 102 14.88 9.88 -3.10
N ALA A 103 14.20 8.75 -2.94
CA ALA A 103 13.95 7.80 -4.02
C ALA A 103 12.91 8.33 -5.02
N ARG A 104 13.16 8.09 -6.31
CA ARG A 104 12.21 8.31 -7.40
C ARG A 104 11.19 7.15 -7.42
N THR A 105 9.91 7.47 -7.25
CA THR A 105 8.83 6.47 -7.12
C THR A 105 7.91 6.36 -8.34
N VAL A 106 8.11 7.18 -9.39
CA VAL A 106 7.25 7.20 -10.59
C VAL A 106 7.11 5.83 -11.25
N HIS A 107 8.18 5.03 -11.25
CA HIS A 107 8.17 3.66 -11.80
C HIS A 107 7.31 2.68 -10.98
N LEU A 108 6.99 3.00 -9.72
CA LEU A 108 6.18 2.17 -8.84
C LEU A 108 4.67 2.50 -8.94
N GLU A 109 4.29 3.62 -9.54
CA GLU A 109 2.88 4.03 -9.65
C GLU A 109 2.00 3.02 -10.38
N PRO A 110 2.42 2.46 -11.54
CA PRO A 110 1.62 1.42 -12.21
C PRO A 110 1.51 0.15 -11.36
N LEU A 111 2.54 -0.16 -10.56
CA LEU A 111 2.59 -1.37 -9.73
C LEU A 111 1.64 -1.28 -8.55
N VAL A 112 1.69 -0.17 -7.79
CA VAL A 112 0.78 0.02 -6.66
C VAL A 112 -0.67 0.05 -7.13
N LYS A 113 -0.94 0.66 -8.29
CA LYS A 113 -2.26 0.66 -8.91
C LYS A 113 -2.72 -0.75 -9.26
N LYS A 114 -1.94 -1.50 -10.04
CA LYS A 114 -2.31 -2.85 -10.50
C LYS A 114 -2.50 -3.83 -9.34
N LEU A 115 -1.63 -3.75 -8.32
CA LEU A 115 -1.78 -4.56 -7.11
C LEU A 115 -3.05 -4.17 -6.33
N THR A 116 -3.34 -2.88 -6.24
CA THR A 116 -4.57 -2.42 -5.59
C THR A 116 -5.83 -2.85 -6.35
N GLU A 117 -5.82 -2.81 -7.68
CA GLU A 117 -6.92 -3.30 -8.53
C GLU A 117 -7.13 -4.81 -8.36
N TYR A 118 -6.06 -5.59 -8.22
CA TYR A 118 -6.16 -7.01 -7.89
C TYR A 118 -6.83 -7.25 -6.53
N LEU A 119 -6.39 -6.51 -5.50
CA LEU A 119 -7.01 -6.58 -4.17
C LEU A 119 -8.49 -6.18 -4.20
N LEU A 120 -8.85 -5.19 -5.03
CA LEU A 120 -10.24 -4.79 -5.26
C LEU A 120 -11.06 -5.93 -5.87
N SER A 121 -10.58 -6.60 -6.92
CA SER A 121 -11.28 -7.74 -7.52
C SER A 121 -11.52 -8.85 -6.50
N MET A 122 -10.50 -9.21 -5.73
CA MET A 122 -10.64 -10.22 -4.67
C MET A 122 -11.65 -9.81 -3.59
N GLU A 123 -11.69 -8.54 -3.22
CA GLU A 123 -12.69 -8.02 -2.26
C GLU A 123 -14.11 -8.07 -2.84
N LEU A 124 -14.30 -7.77 -4.13
CA LEU A 124 -15.60 -7.81 -4.78
C LEU A 124 -16.14 -9.23 -4.96
N GLU A 125 -15.27 -10.19 -5.26
CA GLU A 125 -15.64 -11.59 -5.52
C GLU A 125 -15.82 -12.39 -4.24
N THR A 126 -14.92 -12.23 -3.27
CA THR A 126 -14.82 -13.14 -2.11
C THR A 126 -14.81 -12.43 -0.75
N GLU A 127 -14.82 -11.09 -0.73
CA GLU A 127 -14.70 -10.28 0.50
C GLU A 127 -13.40 -10.55 1.25
N TRP A 128 -12.32 -10.78 0.49
CA TRP A 128 -11.06 -11.28 1.02
C TRP A 128 -10.40 -10.34 2.02
N LEU A 129 -10.42 -9.02 1.80
CA LEU A 129 -9.78 -8.05 2.69
C LEU A 129 -10.64 -7.82 3.94
N SER A 130 -11.94 -7.60 3.75
CA SER A 130 -12.84 -7.32 4.87
C SER A 130 -12.94 -8.50 5.85
N LYS A 131 -12.94 -9.75 5.35
CA LYS A 131 -12.88 -10.96 6.20
C LYS A 131 -11.56 -11.07 6.98
N GLN A 132 -10.42 -10.77 6.34
CA GLN A 132 -9.11 -10.79 7.01
C GLN A 132 -8.97 -9.69 8.08
N SER A 133 -9.57 -8.52 7.86
CA SER A 133 -9.60 -7.43 8.85
C SER A 133 -10.40 -7.80 10.10
N ILE A 134 -11.45 -8.62 9.96
CA ILE A 134 -12.30 -9.10 11.06
C ILE A 134 -11.63 -10.26 11.82
N SER A 135 -11.01 -11.20 11.11
CA SER A 135 -10.40 -12.39 11.75
C SER A 135 -9.15 -12.06 12.56
N GLY A 136 -8.53 -10.89 12.35
CA GLY A 136 -7.29 -10.48 13.03
C GLY A 136 -6.05 -11.24 12.57
N GLU A 137 -6.20 -12.17 11.61
CA GLU A 137 -5.12 -12.99 11.08
C GLU A 137 -4.91 -12.69 9.60
N ALA A 138 -4.40 -11.50 9.29
CA ALA A 138 -4.01 -11.09 7.93
C ALA A 138 -2.75 -11.82 7.43
N LYS A 139 -2.57 -13.11 7.78
CA LYS A 139 -1.40 -13.94 7.43
C LYS A 139 -1.26 -14.10 5.92
N ALA A 140 -2.36 -14.35 5.21
CA ALA A 140 -2.36 -14.52 3.76
C ALA A 140 -2.01 -13.21 3.05
N LEU A 141 -2.64 -12.09 3.44
CA LEU A 141 -2.28 -10.75 2.98
C LEU A 141 -0.81 -10.40 3.28
N GLY A 142 -0.32 -10.70 4.49
CA GLY A 142 1.08 -10.48 4.85
C GLY A 142 2.06 -11.30 4.02
N GLY A 143 1.70 -12.56 3.70
CA GLY A 143 2.46 -13.41 2.78
C GLY A 143 2.53 -12.82 1.38
N LEU A 144 1.39 -12.41 0.83
CA LEU A 144 1.29 -11.74 -0.48
C LEU A 144 2.15 -10.47 -0.51
N MET A 145 2.00 -9.57 0.47
CA MET A 145 2.77 -8.32 0.53
C MET A 145 4.27 -8.56 0.66
N ARG A 146 4.68 -9.58 1.43
CA ARG A 146 6.09 -9.97 1.55
C ARG A 146 6.66 -10.46 0.23
N GLN A 147 5.92 -11.31 -0.49
CA GLN A 147 6.33 -11.79 -1.80
C GLN A 147 6.49 -10.61 -2.77
N VAL A 148 5.47 -9.76 -2.88
CA VAL A 148 5.49 -8.55 -3.73
C VAL A 148 6.72 -7.68 -3.42
N MET A 149 6.96 -7.40 -2.14
CA MET A 149 8.09 -6.56 -1.73
C MET A 149 9.43 -7.17 -2.12
N GLN A 150 9.61 -8.48 -1.91
CA GLN A 150 10.83 -9.20 -2.27
C GLN A 150 11.06 -9.24 -3.79
N ASP A 151 10.00 -9.53 -4.54
CA ASP A 151 10.00 -9.64 -5.99
C ASP A 151 10.29 -8.29 -6.66
N ILE A 152 9.60 -7.22 -6.25
CA ILE A 152 9.85 -5.87 -6.77
C ILE A 152 11.27 -5.41 -6.44
N ASN A 153 11.75 -5.63 -5.21
CA ASN A 153 13.09 -5.18 -4.81
C ASN A 153 14.22 -5.96 -5.49
N SER A 154 14.02 -7.27 -5.76
CA SER A 154 15.09 -8.13 -6.27
C SER A 154 15.10 -8.24 -7.79
N ARG A 155 13.91 -8.38 -8.39
CA ARG A 155 13.76 -8.70 -9.82
C ARG A 155 13.20 -7.54 -10.61
N ARG A 156 12.76 -6.46 -9.93
CA ARG A 156 11.92 -5.43 -10.53
C ARG A 156 10.74 -6.05 -11.27
N MET A 157 10.21 -7.18 -10.76
CA MET A 157 9.07 -7.89 -11.32
C MET A 157 8.45 -8.83 -10.31
N CYS A 158 7.11 -8.89 -10.29
CA CYS A 158 6.33 -9.78 -9.45
C CYS A 158 5.26 -10.48 -10.30
N THR A 159 5.11 -11.78 -10.13
CA THR A 159 4.03 -12.54 -10.77
C THR A 159 3.13 -13.07 -9.66
N LEU A 160 1.86 -12.67 -9.68
CA LEU A 160 0.88 -13.15 -8.71
C LEU A 160 0.06 -14.26 -9.34
N THR A 161 0.21 -15.46 -8.82
CA THR A 161 -0.53 -16.65 -9.23
C THR A 161 -1.76 -16.83 -8.33
N GLY A 162 -2.93 -16.44 -8.83
CA GLY A 162 -4.26 -16.85 -8.33
C GLY A 162 -5.09 -17.43 -9.50
N GLU A 163 -6.36 -17.79 -9.26
CA GLU A 163 -7.28 -18.28 -10.32
C GLU A 163 -7.43 -17.32 -11.51
N TYR A 164 -6.98 -16.07 -11.35
CA TYR A 164 -6.74 -15.11 -12.42
C TYR A 164 -5.23 -14.87 -12.54
N LEU A 165 -4.63 -15.30 -13.66
CA LEU A 165 -3.23 -15.02 -13.98
C LEU A 165 -3.02 -13.50 -14.06
N LEU A 166 -2.29 -12.94 -13.09
CA LEU A 166 -1.82 -11.56 -13.12
C LEU A 166 -0.30 -11.56 -13.27
N GLU A 167 0.13 -11.51 -14.53
CA GLU A 167 1.50 -11.13 -14.86
C GLU A 167 1.62 -9.61 -14.67
N ILE A 168 2.32 -9.17 -13.64
CA ILE A 168 2.75 -7.77 -13.51
C ILE A 168 4.07 -7.65 -14.27
N THR A 169 3.97 -7.43 -15.58
CA THR A 169 5.11 -7.19 -16.48
C THR A 169 5.31 -5.69 -16.70
N PHE A 170 6.57 -5.28 -16.92
CA PHE A 170 7.09 -3.90 -16.92
C PHE A 170 7.08 -3.28 -18.31
#